data_AF-A0A0F9E3M0-F1
#
_entry.id   AF-A0A0F9E3M0-F1
#
_cell.length_a   1.000
_cell.length_b   1.000
_cell.length_c   1.000
_cell.angle_alpha   90.00
_cell.angle_beta   90.00
_cell.angle_gamma   90.00
#
_symmetry.space_group_name_H-M   'P 1'
#
loop_
_entity.id
_entity.type
_entity.pdbx_description
1 polymer ?
#
loop_
_entity_poly.entity_id
_entity_poly.type
_entity_poly.pdbx_seq_one_letter_code
_entity_poly.pdbx_strand_id
1 'polypeptide(L)'
;MTYVKVTPANVEPMVRTEYEKLLSEMKVVERYECPLCHKLEWSEYGITEHLLGHAIDERIAELWKGGETLKEIADLYHMFQGIIPDIEDSYDSFCQCHHNITKDSCFKISHLQCCDLPAYRITGITHHGKITVWGVGGWSGGYGSLVHFGNLRDPRPASELYKRHKE
;
A
#
# COMPACT_ATOMS: atom_id res chain seq x y z
N MET A 1 -37.96 5.13 -7.69
CA MET A 1 -37.09 5.61 -8.78
C MET A 1 -36.77 4.42 -9.66
N THR A 2 -37.35 4.35 -10.85
CA THR A 2 -37.17 3.22 -11.78
C THR A 2 -36.09 3.62 -12.77
N TYR A 3 -34.90 3.02 -12.68
CA TYR A 3 -33.84 3.26 -13.66
C TYR A 3 -34.17 2.51 -14.94
N VAL A 4 -34.44 3.23 -16.02
CA VAL A 4 -34.59 2.63 -17.35
C VAL A 4 -33.18 2.37 -17.87
N LYS A 5 -32.86 1.10 -18.11
CA LYS A 5 -31.60 0.70 -18.74
C LYS A 5 -31.57 1.30 -20.15
N VAL A 6 -30.64 2.21 -20.41
CA VAL A 6 -30.50 2.84 -21.72
C VAL A 6 -30.00 1.78 -22.70
N THR A 7 -30.86 1.39 -23.63
CA THR A 7 -30.51 0.55 -24.78
C THR A 7 -30.38 1.45 -26.02
N PRO A 8 -29.49 1.15 -26.98
CA PRO A 8 -29.31 1.96 -28.19
C PRO A 8 -30.63 2.28 -28.92
N ALA A 9 -31.62 1.39 -28.83
CA ALA A 9 -32.96 1.55 -29.36
C ALA A 9 -33.74 2.77 -28.83
N ASN A 10 -33.42 3.26 -27.63
CA ASN A 10 -34.13 4.34 -26.93
C ASN A 10 -33.38 5.68 -26.98
N VAL A 11 -32.31 5.76 -27.77
CA VAL A 11 -31.47 6.95 -27.93
C VAL A 11 -31.89 7.70 -29.20
N GLU A 12 -31.93 9.04 -29.12
CA GLU A 12 -32.26 9.92 -30.26
C GLU A 12 -31.40 9.60 -31.49
N PRO A 13 -31.94 9.67 -32.72
CA PRO A 13 -31.25 9.22 -33.93
C PRO A 13 -29.87 9.85 -34.14
N MET A 14 -29.71 11.14 -33.84
CA MET A 14 -28.43 11.86 -34.03
C MET A 14 -27.36 11.39 -33.04
N VAL A 15 -27.74 11.11 -31.79
CA VAL A 15 -26.85 10.57 -30.75
C VAL A 15 -26.52 9.10 -31.03
N ARG A 16 -27.45 8.34 -31.62
CA ARG A 16 -27.22 6.97 -32.07
C ARG A 16 -26.16 6.89 -33.17
N THR A 17 -26.23 7.77 -34.17
CA THR A 17 -25.24 7.81 -35.26
C THR A 17 -23.84 8.10 -34.73
N GLU A 18 -23.70 9.05 -33.80
CA GLU A 18 -22.40 9.36 -33.18
C GLU A 18 -21.91 8.19 -32.30
N TYR A 19 -22.81 7.54 -31.55
CA TYR A 19 -22.48 6.34 -30.78
C TYR A 19 -22.00 5.19 -31.67
N GLU A 20 -22.69 4.89 -32.77
CA GLU A 20 -22.31 3.85 -33.72
C GLU A 20 -20.98 4.15 -34.40
N LYS A 21 -20.72 5.42 -34.73
CA LYS A 21 -19.42 5.87 -35.24
C LYS A 21 -18.30 5.61 -34.22
N LEU A 22 -18.45 6.05 -32.97
CA LEU A 22 -17.46 5.82 -31.91
C LEU A 22 -17.23 4.32 -31.66
N LEU A 23 -18.29 3.51 -31.73
CA LEU A 23 -18.19 2.07 -31.58
C LEU A 23 -17.44 1.42 -32.75
N SER A 24 -17.61 1.95 -33.97
CA SER A 24 -16.89 1.49 -35.16
C SER A 24 -15.39 1.84 -35.14
N GLU A 25 -15.02 2.90 -34.42
CA GLU A 25 -13.64 3.33 -34.19
C GLU A 25 -13.00 2.65 -32.97
N MET A 26 -13.79 1.96 -32.15
CA MET A 26 -13.33 1.24 -30.97
C MET A 26 -12.37 0.10 -31.35
N LYS A 27 -11.23 0.06 -30.67
CA LYS A 27 -10.26 -1.04 -30.81
C LYS A 27 -10.31 -1.92 -29.56
N VAL A 28 -10.39 -3.24 -29.77
CA VAL A 28 -10.14 -4.20 -28.71
C VAL A 28 -8.66 -4.09 -28.34
N VAL A 29 -8.38 -3.91 -27.05
CA VAL A 29 -7.00 -3.97 -26.55
C VAL A 29 -6.87 -5.13 -25.59
N GLU A 30 -5.97 -6.04 -25.91
CA GLU A 30 -5.58 -7.13 -25.02
C GLU A 30 -4.65 -6.58 -23.93
N ARG A 31 -4.84 -7.07 -22.71
CA ARG A 31 -4.00 -6.75 -21.55
C ARG A 31 -3.61 -8.04 -20.86
N TYR A 32 -2.48 -8.02 -20.17
CA TYR A 32 -2.09 -9.11 -19.29
C TYR A 32 -2.81 -8.97 -17.96
N GLU A 33 -3.38 -10.06 -17.46
CA GLU A 33 -4.07 -10.08 -16.17
C GLU A 33 -3.25 -10.85 -15.14
N CYS A 34 -3.06 -10.26 -13.97
CA CYS A 34 -2.43 -10.94 -12.85
C CYS A 34 -3.37 -12.00 -12.26
N PRO A 35 -3.00 -13.30 -12.22
CA PRO A 35 -3.84 -14.34 -11.65
C PRO A 35 -4.04 -14.22 -10.13
N LEU A 36 -3.21 -13.44 -9.42
CA LEU A 36 -3.27 -13.30 -7.97
C LEU A 36 -4.21 -12.18 -7.52
N CYS A 37 -4.24 -11.06 -8.25
CA CYS A 37 -5.00 -9.86 -7.84
C CYS A 37 -5.84 -9.23 -8.96
N HIS A 38 -5.87 -9.83 -10.15
CA HIS A 38 -6.64 -9.39 -11.32
C HIS A 38 -6.28 -7.99 -11.84
N LYS A 39 -5.10 -7.45 -11.44
CA LYS A 39 -4.57 -6.21 -12.02
C LYS A 39 -4.24 -6.43 -13.48
N LEU A 40 -4.65 -5.47 -14.31
CA LEU A 40 -4.37 -5.46 -15.75
C LEU A 40 -3.13 -4.62 -16.06
N GLU A 41 -2.24 -5.17 -16.88
CA GLU A 41 -1.01 -4.52 -17.36
C GLU A 41 -0.96 -4.50 -18.89
N TRP A 42 -0.26 -3.51 -19.44
CA TRP A 42 -0.20 -3.28 -20.88
C TRP A 42 0.95 -4.00 -21.58
N SER A 43 1.90 -4.53 -20.82
CA SER A 43 3.11 -5.16 -21.35
C SER A 43 3.48 -6.41 -20.57
N GLU A 44 4.18 -7.33 -21.25
CA GLU A 44 4.75 -8.53 -20.66
C GLU A 44 5.76 -8.17 -19.56
N TYR A 45 6.56 -7.13 -19.78
CA TYR A 45 7.47 -6.60 -18.78
C TYR A 45 6.73 -6.12 -17.52
N GLY A 46 5.67 -5.32 -17.69
CA GLY A 46 4.90 -4.77 -16.57
C GLY A 46 4.20 -5.86 -15.76
N ILE A 47 3.63 -6.88 -16.41
CA ILE A 47 3.03 -8.01 -15.67
C ILE A 47 4.08 -8.87 -14.99
N THR A 48 5.28 -9.04 -15.58
CA THR A 48 6.37 -9.80 -14.98
C THR A 48 6.91 -9.09 -13.73
N GLU A 49 7.15 -7.78 -13.80
CA GLU A 49 7.52 -6.98 -12.63
C GLU A 49 6.44 -7.04 -11.54
N HIS A 50 5.17 -6.98 -11.93
CA HIS A 50 4.06 -7.07 -11.00
C HIS A 50 4.00 -8.43 -10.28
N LEU A 51 4.21 -9.53 -11.00
CA LEU A 51 4.25 -10.90 -10.43
C LEU A 51 5.46 -11.09 -9.52
N LEU A 52 6.63 -10.58 -9.93
CA LEU A 52 7.81 -10.57 -9.09
C LEU A 52 7.56 -9.79 -7.79
N GLY A 53 6.84 -8.67 -7.87
CA GLY A 53 6.41 -7.89 -6.72
C GLY A 53 5.64 -8.72 -5.68
N HIS A 54 4.70 -9.56 -6.11
CA HIS A 54 3.98 -10.48 -5.19
C HIS A 54 4.93 -11.46 -4.50
N ALA A 55 5.83 -12.10 -5.25
CA ALA A 55 6.79 -13.04 -4.69
C ALA A 55 7.75 -12.38 -3.68
N ILE A 56 8.16 -11.14 -3.97
CA ILE A 56 8.97 -10.34 -3.04
C ILE A 56 8.16 -9.97 -1.80
N ASP A 57 6.90 -9.54 -1.95
CA ASP A 57 6.01 -9.20 -0.82
C ASP A 57 5.80 -10.39 0.12
N GLU A 58 5.61 -11.60 -0.42
CA GLU A 58 5.52 -12.83 0.36
C GLU A 58 6.81 -13.08 1.14
N ARG A 59 7.96 -12.95 0.48
CA ARG A 59 9.26 -13.18 1.12
C ARG A 59 9.58 -12.13 2.19
N ILE A 60 9.21 -10.86 1.96
CA ILE A 60 9.29 -9.80 2.97
C ILE A 60 8.44 -10.17 4.19
N ALA A 61 7.22 -10.65 3.97
CA ALA A 61 6.34 -11.05 5.07
C ALA A 61 6.90 -12.22 5.88
N GLU A 62 7.60 -13.17 5.24
CA GLU A 62 8.31 -14.26 5.93
C GLU A 62 9.45 -13.74 6.80
N LEU A 63 10.34 -12.91 6.24
CA LEU A 63 11.47 -12.30 6.98
C LEU A 63 10.94 -11.44 8.14
N TRP A 64 9.93 -10.61 7.90
CA TRP A 64 9.34 -9.81 8.97
C TRP A 64 8.77 -10.67 10.12
N LYS A 65 8.16 -11.81 9.79
CA LYS A 65 7.68 -12.79 10.79
C LYS A 65 8.83 -13.51 11.49
N GLY A 66 9.93 -13.77 10.78
CA GLY A 66 11.17 -14.38 11.29
C GLY A 66 11.85 -13.54 12.37
N GLY A 67 11.64 -12.22 12.35
CA GLY A 67 12.17 -11.28 13.34
C GLY A 67 13.29 -10.40 12.79
N GLU A 68 13.60 -10.54 11.50
CA GLU A 68 14.48 -9.66 10.76
C GLU A 68 14.05 -8.20 10.92
N THR A 69 15.04 -7.33 11.04
CA THR A 69 14.83 -5.91 11.18
C THR A 69 14.35 -5.29 9.88
N LEU A 70 13.66 -4.16 10.00
CA LEU A 70 13.22 -3.36 8.87
C LEU A 70 14.39 -2.95 7.97
N LYS A 71 15.56 -2.69 8.57
CA LYS A 71 16.79 -2.37 7.84
C LYS A 71 17.30 -3.56 7.03
N GLU A 72 17.42 -4.74 7.64
CA GLU A 72 17.90 -5.94 6.92
C GLU A 72 17.01 -6.28 5.72
N ILE A 73 15.69 -6.21 5.90
CA ILE A 73 14.72 -6.43 4.82
C ILE A 73 14.87 -5.38 3.72
N ALA A 74 14.99 -4.11 4.10
CA ALA A 74 15.04 -3.03 3.13
C ALA A 74 16.40 -2.95 2.40
N ASP A 75 17.50 -3.33 3.05
CA ASP A 75 18.80 -3.51 2.40
C ASP A 75 18.76 -4.65 1.38
N LEU A 76 18.15 -5.79 1.74
CA LEU A 76 18.08 -6.98 0.89
C LEU A 76 17.33 -6.74 -0.43
N TYR A 77 16.24 -5.98 -0.36
CA TYR A 77 15.39 -5.68 -1.52
C TYR A 77 15.63 -4.30 -2.11
N HIS A 78 16.67 -3.61 -1.66
CA HIS A 78 16.98 -2.25 -2.10
C HIS A 78 15.77 -1.31 -2.06
N MET A 79 14.90 -1.46 -1.05
CA MET A 79 13.66 -0.66 -0.93
C MET A 79 13.92 0.86 -0.89
N PHE A 80 15.16 1.23 -0.55
CA PHE A 80 15.63 2.61 -0.46
C PHE A 80 16.34 3.11 -1.73
N GLN A 81 16.62 2.25 -2.70
CA GLN A 81 17.17 2.67 -4.00
C GLN A 81 16.00 2.84 -4.99
N GLY A 82 15.63 4.10 -5.26
CA GLY A 82 14.57 4.41 -6.24
C GLY A 82 13.34 5.11 -5.68
N ILE A 83 13.35 5.59 -4.43
CA ILE A 83 12.45 6.69 -4.03
C ILE A 83 12.91 7.91 -4.81
N ILE A 84 12.20 8.23 -5.90
CA ILE A 84 12.19 9.45 -6.73
C ILE A 84 13.40 10.40 -6.51
N PRO A 85 14.24 10.67 -7.54
CA PRO A 85 15.37 11.61 -7.45
C PRO A 85 15.04 13.04 -6.99
N ASP A 86 13.76 13.38 -6.85
CA ASP A 86 13.30 14.70 -6.40
C ASP A 86 13.14 14.81 -4.88
N ILE A 87 13.49 13.77 -4.13
CA ILE A 87 13.61 13.82 -2.67
C ILE A 87 15.03 13.38 -2.32
N GLU A 88 15.98 14.31 -2.45
CA GLU A 88 17.36 14.18 -1.93
C GLU A 88 17.37 13.78 -0.43
N ASP A 89 16.25 13.96 0.28
CA ASP A 89 16.07 13.54 1.68
C ASP A 89 15.74 12.05 1.87
N SER A 90 15.48 11.24 0.84
CA SER A 90 14.84 9.92 1.04
C SER A 90 15.74 8.85 1.66
N TYR A 91 17.05 8.90 1.42
CA TYR A 91 18.02 7.97 2.04
C TYR A 91 18.52 8.51 3.39
N ASP A 92 18.76 9.82 3.51
CA ASP A 92 19.14 10.48 4.78
C ASP A 92 17.97 10.56 5.80
N SER A 93 16.72 10.40 5.36
CA SER A 93 15.54 10.28 6.25
C SER A 93 15.45 8.91 6.94
N PHE A 94 16.28 7.93 6.56
CA PHE A 94 16.45 6.71 7.34
C PHE A 94 17.30 7.01 8.58
N CYS A 95 16.65 7.65 9.56
CA CYS A 95 17.27 7.93 10.85
C CYS A 95 17.75 6.62 11.50
N GLN A 96 18.86 6.68 12.23
CA GLN A 96 19.45 5.53 12.94
C GLN A 96 18.43 4.78 13.83
N CYS A 97 17.36 5.45 14.26
CA CYS A 97 16.26 4.82 15.01
C CYS A 97 15.52 3.72 14.22
N HIS A 98 15.60 3.67 12.90
CA HIS A 98 14.96 2.64 12.10
C HIS A 98 15.76 1.32 12.01
N HIS A 99 17.02 1.30 12.45
CA HIS A 99 17.90 0.13 12.31
C HIS A 99 17.43 -1.09 13.11
N ASN A 100 16.78 -0.84 14.25
CA ASN A 100 16.38 -1.87 15.21
C ASN A 100 14.85 -2.10 15.21
N ILE A 101 14.14 -1.59 14.21
CA ILE A 101 12.69 -1.81 14.10
C ILE A 101 12.43 -3.27 13.74
N THR A 102 11.59 -3.93 14.53
CA THR A 102 11.13 -5.31 14.29
C THR A 102 9.61 -5.38 14.40
N LYS A 103 9.03 -6.57 14.16
CA LYS A 103 7.60 -6.83 14.35
C LYS A 103 7.06 -6.51 15.74
N ASP A 104 7.95 -6.46 16.74
CA ASP A 104 7.59 -6.20 18.13
C ASP A 104 7.65 -4.70 18.48
N SER A 105 8.15 -3.86 17.57
CA SER A 105 8.13 -2.41 17.75
C SER A 105 6.71 -1.84 17.66
N CYS A 106 6.41 -0.85 18.51
CA CYS A 106 5.24 -0.01 18.39
C CYS A 106 5.61 1.47 18.25
N PHE A 107 4.66 2.26 17.75
CA PHE A 107 4.92 3.63 17.30
C PHE A 107 3.81 4.57 17.76
N LYS A 108 4.24 5.77 18.13
CA LYS A 108 3.37 6.93 18.26
C LYS A 108 3.28 7.59 16.88
N ILE A 109 2.08 7.62 16.31
CA ILE A 109 1.82 8.25 15.02
C ILE A 109 0.69 9.26 15.21
N SER A 110 1.04 10.47 15.69
CA SER A 110 0.08 11.46 16.17
C SER A 110 -0.97 11.88 15.14
N HIS A 111 -0.62 11.92 13.85
CA HIS A 111 -1.59 12.29 12.82
C HIS A 111 -2.65 11.20 12.57
N LEU A 112 -2.42 9.95 12.98
CA LEU A 112 -3.43 8.90 12.92
C LEU A 112 -4.30 8.95 14.18
N GLN A 113 -5.57 9.31 13.99
CA GLN A 113 -6.58 9.45 15.06
C GLN A 113 -6.16 10.35 16.23
N CYS A 114 -5.36 11.39 15.98
CA CYS A 114 -4.86 12.29 17.03
C CYS A 114 -4.26 11.52 18.22
N CYS A 115 -3.58 10.40 17.95
CA CYS A 115 -3.14 9.47 18.98
C CYS A 115 -1.70 9.77 19.42
N ASP A 116 -1.56 10.31 20.62
CA ASP A 116 -0.26 10.62 21.21
C ASP A 116 0.38 9.47 21.99
N LEU A 117 -0.16 8.26 21.86
CA LEU A 117 0.30 7.05 22.53
C LEU A 117 0.98 6.11 21.52
N PRO A 118 1.89 5.23 21.98
CA PRO A 118 2.49 4.17 21.16
C PRO A 118 1.45 3.07 20.84
N ALA A 119 0.50 3.39 19.96
CA ALA A 119 -0.68 2.57 19.69
C ALA A 119 -0.58 1.74 18.40
N TYR A 120 0.38 2.06 17.52
CA TYR A 120 0.45 1.47 16.18
C TYR A 120 1.57 0.45 16.09
N ARG A 121 1.32 -0.67 15.41
CA ARG A 121 2.32 -1.65 15.02
C ARG A 121 2.34 -1.78 13.50
N ILE A 122 3.49 -2.12 12.96
CA ILE A 122 3.61 -2.48 11.55
C ILE A 122 2.94 -3.84 11.35
N THR A 123 2.02 -3.90 10.39
CA THR A 123 1.27 -5.11 10.02
C THR A 123 1.64 -5.60 8.62
N GLY A 124 2.31 -4.79 7.81
CA GLY A 124 2.76 -5.18 6.49
C GLY A 124 3.83 -4.24 5.96
N ILE A 125 4.70 -4.79 5.12
CA ILE A 125 5.74 -4.08 4.38
C ILE A 125 5.63 -4.57 2.93
N THR A 126 5.66 -3.64 1.98
CA THR A 126 5.64 -3.95 0.55
C THR A 126 7.03 -3.76 -0.04
N HIS A 127 7.29 -4.41 -1.17
CA HIS A 127 8.53 -4.32 -1.96
C HIS A 127 8.81 -2.91 -2.48
N HIS A 128 7.80 -2.05 -2.55
CA HIS A 128 7.94 -0.62 -2.83
C HIS A 128 8.26 0.23 -1.59
N GLY A 129 8.59 -0.37 -0.45
CA GLY A 129 8.87 0.34 0.79
C GLY A 129 7.64 0.99 1.44
N LYS A 130 6.41 0.63 1.01
CA LYS A 130 5.22 1.11 1.72
C LYS A 130 4.94 0.27 2.96
N ILE A 131 4.64 0.93 4.07
CA ILE A 131 4.39 0.28 5.35
C ILE A 131 2.92 0.43 5.72
N THR A 132 2.29 -0.67 6.08
CA THR A 132 0.96 -0.65 6.69
C THR A 132 1.12 -0.77 8.19
N VAL A 133 0.44 0.12 8.91
CA VAL A 133 0.34 0.08 10.37
C VAL A 133 -1.09 -0.16 10.79
N TRP A 134 -1.27 -0.75 11.97
CA TRP A 134 -2.55 -0.90 12.62
C TRP A 134 -2.41 -0.68 14.12
N GLY A 135 -3.40 -0.04 14.73
CA GLY A 135 -3.42 0.28 16.14
C GLY A 135 -4.82 0.55 16.66
N VAL A 136 -4.93 0.88 17.94
CA VAL A 136 -6.19 1.29 18.57
C VAL A 136 -6.05 2.75 18.95
N GLY A 137 -6.44 3.64 18.04
CA GLY A 137 -6.29 5.09 18.20
C GLY A 137 -7.29 5.69 19.20
N GLY A 138 -7.25 7.01 19.34
CA GLY A 138 -8.00 7.72 20.39
C GLY A 138 -9.49 7.89 20.12
N TRP A 139 -9.94 7.86 18.86
CA TRP A 139 -11.27 8.37 18.49
C TRP A 139 -12.29 7.30 18.10
N SER A 140 -11.92 6.25 17.35
CA SER A 140 -12.91 5.30 16.82
C SER A 140 -12.53 3.82 16.93
N GLY A 141 -11.59 3.49 17.81
CA GLY A 141 -11.16 2.10 18.03
C GLY A 141 -10.03 1.71 17.08
N GLY A 142 -10.10 0.49 16.52
CA GLY A 142 -9.06 -0.05 15.65
C GLY A 142 -8.91 0.77 14.36
N TYR A 143 -7.70 1.20 14.03
CA TYR A 143 -7.40 2.00 12.85
C TYR A 143 -6.05 1.61 12.25
N GLY A 144 -6.01 1.49 10.93
CA GLY A 144 -4.79 1.24 10.18
C GLY A 144 -4.68 2.15 8.97
N SER A 145 -3.44 2.41 8.55
CA SER A 145 -3.13 3.24 7.40
C SER A 145 -1.83 2.80 6.75
N LEU A 146 -1.68 3.17 5.49
CA LEU A 146 -0.38 3.23 4.84
C LEU A 146 0.38 4.45 5.36
N VAL A 147 1.63 4.26 5.73
CA VAL A 147 2.53 5.31 6.21
C VAL A 147 3.88 5.21 5.53
N HIS A 148 4.53 6.36 5.38
CA HIS A 148 5.93 6.43 4.96
C HIS A 148 6.87 6.13 6.14
N PHE A 149 8.06 5.58 5.89
CA PHE A 149 9.09 5.30 6.90
C PHE A 149 9.39 6.47 7.83
N GLY A 150 9.43 7.69 7.29
CA GLY A 150 9.68 8.91 8.08
C GLY A 150 8.66 9.17 9.20
N ASN A 151 7.54 8.44 9.24
CA ASN A 151 6.55 8.47 10.32
C ASN A 151 6.85 7.44 11.43
N LEU A 152 7.78 6.52 11.23
CA LEU A 152 8.18 5.47 12.19
C LEU A 152 9.29 5.93 13.13
N ARG A 153 9.17 7.15 13.65
CA ARG A 153 10.16 7.72 14.56
C ARG A 153 10.00 7.11 15.94
N ASP A 154 11.12 7.00 16.65
CA ASP A 154 11.15 6.63 18.07
C ASP A 154 10.42 5.31 18.37
N PRO A 155 10.90 4.17 17.81
CA PRO A 155 10.27 2.88 18.04
C PRO A 155 10.28 2.53 19.53
N ARG A 156 9.12 2.10 20.02
CA ARG A 156 8.89 1.69 21.40
C ARG A 156 8.78 0.16 21.50
N PRO A 157 9.12 -0.44 22.65
CA PRO A 157 9.00 -1.89 22.83
C PRO A 157 7.54 -2.34 22.89
N ALA A 158 7.27 -3.60 22.51
CA ALA A 158 5.94 -4.20 22.51
C ALA A 158 5.16 -4.06 23.83
N SER A 159 5.88 -4.01 24.96
CA SER A 159 5.35 -3.82 26.31
C SER A 159 4.68 -2.47 26.52
N GLU A 160 5.09 -1.46 25.77
CA GLU A 160 4.50 -0.11 25.80
C GLU A 160 3.30 0.02 24.87
N LEU A 161 2.96 -0.99 24.06
CA LEU A 161 1.82 -0.91 23.14
C LEU A 161 0.55 -0.53 23.90
N TYR A 162 -0.03 0.62 23.55
CA TYR A 162 -1.32 1.03 24.05
C TYR A 162 -2.41 0.04 23.61
N LYS A 163 -3.14 -0.49 24.58
CA LYS A 163 -4.30 -1.36 24.37
C LYS A 163 -5.50 -0.68 25.02
N ARG A 164 -6.56 -0.45 24.25
CA ARG A 164 -7.82 0.02 24.85
C ARG A 164 -8.35 -1.05 25.79
N HIS A 165 -8.58 -0.69 27.05
CA HIS A 165 -9.25 -1.58 27.99
C HIS A 165 -10.63 -1.94 27.44
N LYS A 166 -10.96 -3.23 27.44
CA LYS A 166 -12.36 -3.66 27.27
C LYS A 166 -13.08 -3.28 28.56
N GLU A 167 -14.02 -2.35 28.46
CA GLU A 167 -15.09 -2.20 29.45
C GLU A 167 -16.03 -3.41 29.41
#